data_AF-A0A2V6HIS9-F1
#
_entry.id   AF-A0A2V6HIS9-F1
#
_cell.length_a   1.000
_cell.length_b   1.000
_cell.length_c   1.000
_cell.angle_alpha   90.00
_cell.angle_beta   90.00
_cell.angle_gamma   90.00
#
_symmetry.space_group_name_H-M   'P 1'
#
loop_
_entity.id
_entity.type
_entity.pdbx_description
1 polymer ?
#
loop_
_entity_poly.entity_id
_entity_poly.type
_entity_poly.pdbx_seq_one_letter_code
_entity_poly.pdbx_strand_id
1 'polypeptide(L)'
;MRADLVIINGQEERHPEGAYYLEWWKGAKRVRLSVGKDAADASARRLQKEAELNAVNHGVAVTQNGNANGSRSVATAVTEFLDETRLTKKPKTYAAYSTALKYFQESCPKLNLHDIERKDVLKFSSFLRDVKKQSPRSVYNKFENVMTFLKAQGIRGLMGKNDWPRFVEEEPEVYEREELETLFAVCDEKERRWYEFFLMTG
;
A
#
# COMPACT_ATOMS: atom_id res chain seq x y z
N MET A 1 11.06 26.42 8.24
CA MET A 1 9.65 26.63 8.66
C MET A 1 9.25 25.44 9.52
N ARG A 2 8.90 25.65 10.79
CA ARG A 2 8.38 24.58 11.66
C ARG A 2 6.88 24.43 11.38
N ALA A 3 6.46 23.23 11.00
CA ALA A 3 5.19 22.92 10.34
C ALA A 3 3.93 23.10 11.19
N ASP A 4 4.09 23.34 12.49
CA ASP A 4 3.00 23.27 13.44
C ASP A 4 2.54 24.66 13.88
N LEU A 5 3.24 25.73 13.52
CA LEU A 5 3.00 27.10 14.02
C LEU A 5 2.28 27.94 12.97
N VAL A 6 1.07 28.38 13.30
CA VAL A 6 0.26 29.28 12.47
C VAL A 6 -0.10 30.51 13.32
N ILE A 7 0.00 31.70 12.74
CA ILE A 7 -0.37 32.93 13.45
C ILE A 7 -1.85 33.19 13.25
N ILE A 8 -2.64 33.09 14.32
CA ILE A 8 -4.06 33.43 14.33
C ILE A 8 -4.24 34.61 15.28
N ASN A 9 -4.82 35.71 14.79
CA ASN A 9 -5.05 36.94 15.57
C ASN A 9 -3.78 37.52 16.24
N GLY A 10 -2.60 37.35 15.62
CA GLY A 10 -1.33 37.87 16.14
C GLY A 10 -0.68 37.02 17.23
N GLN A 11 -1.23 35.84 17.54
CA GLN A 11 -0.61 34.86 18.44
C GLN A 11 -0.16 33.62 17.67
N GLU A 12 1.01 33.11 18.05
CA GLU A 12 1.57 31.87 17.53
C GLU A 12 0.84 30.67 18.15
N GLU A 13 0.05 29.96 17.35
CA GLU A 13 -0.75 28.82 17.79
C GLU A 13 -0.27 27.51 17.13
N ARG A 14 -0.14 26.44 17.93
CA ARG A 14 0.45 25.18 17.48
C ARG A 14 -0.63 24.14 17.12
N HIS A 15 -0.72 23.77 15.84
CA HIS A 15 -1.77 22.90 15.28
C HIS A 15 -1.22 21.59 14.68
N PRO A 16 -0.90 20.56 15.49
CA PRO A 16 -0.42 19.24 15.03
C PRO A 16 -1.47 18.42 14.23
N GLU A 17 -2.73 18.83 14.27
CA GLU A 17 -3.85 18.27 13.50
C GLU A 17 -3.83 18.66 12.02
N GLY A 18 -3.09 19.70 11.64
CA GLY A 18 -3.05 20.24 10.28
C GLY A 18 -2.54 19.25 9.23
N ALA A 19 -3.11 19.32 8.03
CA ALA A 19 -2.60 18.62 6.84
C ALA A 19 -2.39 19.64 5.72
N TYR A 20 -1.35 19.44 4.92
CA TYR A 20 -1.08 20.21 3.73
C TYR A 20 -2.02 19.81 2.60
N TYR A 21 -2.46 20.80 1.82
CA TYR A 21 -3.28 20.60 0.65
C TYR A 21 -2.64 21.31 -0.55
N LEU A 22 -2.63 20.64 -1.69
CA LEU A 22 -2.36 21.27 -2.98
C LEU A 22 -3.68 21.65 -3.63
N GLU A 23 -3.67 22.77 -4.31
CA GLU A 23 -4.85 23.30 -4.97
C GLU A 23 -4.48 23.89 -6.33
N TRP A 24 -5.25 23.53 -7.35
CA TRP A 24 -5.06 24.03 -8.69
C TRP A 24 -6.36 23.96 -9.50
N TRP A 25 -6.36 24.62 -10.66
CA TRP A 25 -7.48 24.59 -11.60
C TRP A 25 -7.21 23.58 -12.70
N LYS A 26 -8.20 22.74 -12.99
CA LYS A 26 -8.23 21.86 -14.17
C LYS A 26 -9.39 22.30 -15.04
N GLY A 27 -9.10 23.13 -16.04
CA GLY A 27 -10.13 23.86 -16.80
C GLY A 27 -10.95 24.77 -15.87
N ALA A 28 -12.27 24.67 -15.92
CA ALA A 28 -13.18 25.46 -15.08
C ALA A 28 -13.42 24.88 -13.66
N LYS A 29 -12.77 23.77 -13.28
CA LYS A 29 -12.96 23.13 -11.98
C LYS A 29 -11.75 23.28 -11.08
N ARG A 30 -11.97 23.78 -9.86
CA ARG A 30 -10.98 23.83 -8.78
C ARG A 30 -10.83 22.43 -8.14
N VAL A 31 -9.61 21.94 -8.05
CA VAL A 31 -9.25 20.64 -7.47
C VAL A 31 -8.37 20.86 -6.26
N ARG A 32 -8.71 20.20 -5.15
CA ARG A 32 -7.94 20.23 -3.90
C ARG A 32 -7.54 18.80 -3.51
N LEU A 33 -6.26 18.58 -3.25
CA LEU A 33 -5.67 17.28 -2.91
C LEU A 33 -4.92 17.38 -1.59
N SER A 34 -5.23 16.50 -0.63
CA SER A 34 -4.44 16.41 0.61
C SER A 34 -3.10 15.72 0.32
N VAL A 35 -2.00 16.29 0.82
CA VAL A 35 -0.63 15.78 0.64
C VAL A 35 0.03 15.36 1.96
N GLY A 36 -0.75 15.22 3.02
CA GLY A 36 -0.29 14.72 4.33
C GLY A 36 0.21 15.84 5.25
N LYS A 37 0.91 15.46 6.32
CA LYS A 37 1.33 16.39 7.40
C LYS A 37 2.79 16.84 7.30
N ASP A 38 3.55 16.27 6.37
CA ASP A 38 4.98 16.56 6.22
C ASP A 38 5.17 17.73 5.24
N ALA A 39 5.86 18.78 5.69
CA ALA A 39 6.06 19.99 4.92
C ALA A 39 7.04 19.79 3.74
N ALA A 40 8.06 18.95 3.91
CA ALA A 40 9.02 18.64 2.86
C ALA A 40 8.34 17.84 1.74
N ASP A 41 7.59 16.80 2.09
CA ASP A 41 6.80 16.02 1.14
C ASP A 41 5.77 16.92 0.41
N ALA A 42 5.09 17.82 1.13
CA ALA A 42 4.12 18.74 0.55
C ALA A 42 4.76 19.73 -0.44
N SER A 43 5.91 20.31 -0.09
CA SER A 43 6.65 21.24 -0.94
C SER A 43 7.19 20.58 -2.21
N ALA A 44 7.73 19.37 -2.11
CA ALA A 44 8.18 18.59 -3.26
C ALA A 44 7.01 18.29 -4.22
N ARG A 45 5.86 17.88 -3.68
CA ARG A 45 4.64 17.66 -4.47
C ARG A 45 4.10 18.95 -5.10
N ARG A 46 4.22 20.10 -4.41
CA ARG A 46 3.86 21.40 -4.97
C ARG A 46 4.71 21.73 -6.20
N LEU A 47 6.02 21.62 -6.07
CA LEU A 47 6.98 21.92 -7.13
C LEU A 47 6.76 21.01 -8.35
N GLN A 48 6.50 19.73 -8.11
CA GLN A 48 6.18 18.78 -9.18
C GLN A 48 4.87 19.14 -9.88
N LYS A 49 3.84 19.53 -9.12
CA LYS A 49 2.54 19.92 -9.70
C LYS A 49 2.61 21.22 -10.49
N GLU A 50 3.41 22.16 -10.02
CA GLU A 50 3.71 23.41 -10.71
C GLU A 50 4.43 23.16 -12.04
N ALA A 51 5.43 22.26 -12.07
CA ALA A 51 6.12 21.87 -13.29
C ALA A 51 5.17 21.19 -14.30
N GLU A 52 4.29 20.30 -13.85
CA GLU A 52 3.27 19.66 -14.71
C GLU A 52 2.33 20.69 -15.34
N LEU A 53 1.77 21.60 -14.55
CA LEU A 53 0.85 22.63 -15.04
C LEU A 53 1.55 23.61 -15.99
N ASN A 54 2.80 23.97 -15.70
CA ASN A 54 3.60 24.80 -16.58
C ASN A 54 3.89 24.12 -17.92
N ALA A 55 4.22 22.82 -17.93
CA ALA A 55 4.44 22.08 -19.17
C ALA A 55 3.18 22.00 -20.04
N VAL A 56 2.01 21.73 -19.43
CA VAL A 56 0.71 21.69 -20.13
C VAL A 56 0.34 23.06 -20.70
N ASN A 57 0.57 24.14 -19.96
CA ASN A 57 0.27 25.51 -20.41
C ASN A 57 1.12 25.97 -21.61
N HIS A 58 2.33 25.43 -21.78
CA HIS A 58 3.22 25.80 -22.89
C HIS A 58 3.02 24.95 -24.16
N GLY A 59 1.92 24.18 -24.26
CA GLY A 59 1.57 23.45 -25.48
C GLY A 59 2.52 22.29 -25.83
N VAL A 60 3.45 21.95 -24.94
CA VAL A 60 4.27 20.75 -25.06
C VAL A 60 3.38 19.56 -24.71
N ALA A 61 2.90 18.84 -25.72
CA ALA A 61 2.42 17.49 -25.51
C ALA A 61 3.58 16.72 -24.87
N VAL A 62 3.45 16.34 -23.59
CA VAL A 62 4.44 15.52 -22.89
C VAL A 62 4.47 14.17 -23.58
N THR A 63 5.27 14.06 -24.65
CA THR A 63 5.66 12.79 -25.23
C THR A 63 6.53 12.12 -24.20
N GLN A 64 5.96 11.13 -23.52
CA GLN A 64 6.63 10.29 -22.54
C GLN A 64 7.71 9.46 -23.26
N ASN A 65 8.88 10.04 -23.49
CA ASN A 65 10.06 9.31 -23.92
C ASN A 65 11.31 10.00 -23.38
N GLY A 66 12.07 9.26 -22.55
CA GLY A 66 13.48 9.53 -22.30
C GLY A 66 13.81 10.43 -21.11
N ASN A 67 13.92 9.81 -19.92
CA ASN A 67 14.84 10.16 -18.83
C ASN A 67 15.27 11.63 -18.66
N ALA A 68 14.54 12.36 -17.80
CA ALA A 68 15.12 13.29 -16.84
C ALA A 68 14.13 13.50 -15.69
N ASN A 69 14.41 12.90 -14.53
CA ASN A 69 13.83 13.16 -13.20
C ASN A 69 12.33 13.48 -13.11
N GLY A 70 11.51 12.45 -12.84
CA GLY A 70 10.19 12.68 -12.25
C GLY A 70 9.16 11.57 -12.42
N SER A 71 9.41 10.56 -13.26
CA SER A 71 8.46 9.46 -13.46
C SER A 71 9.13 8.11 -13.33
N ARG A 72 9.19 7.60 -12.10
CA ARG A 72 9.69 6.25 -11.83
C ARG A 72 8.61 5.22 -12.21
N SER A 73 8.99 4.27 -13.07
CA SER A 73 8.12 3.18 -13.48
C SER A 73 7.71 2.31 -12.29
N VAL A 74 6.45 1.88 -12.25
CA VAL A 74 5.94 0.92 -11.26
C VAL A 74 6.76 -0.37 -11.31
N ALA A 75 7.12 -0.85 -12.51
CA ALA A 75 7.88 -2.09 -12.66
C ALA A 75 9.30 -1.95 -12.06
N THR A 76 10.01 -0.88 -12.41
CA THR A 76 11.35 -0.60 -11.87
C THR A 76 11.32 -0.43 -10.35
N ALA A 77 10.32 0.30 -9.84
CA ALA A 77 10.13 0.48 -8.40
C ALA A 77 9.85 -0.84 -7.67
N VAL A 78 9.02 -1.71 -8.24
CA VAL A 78 8.74 -3.04 -7.69
C VAL A 78 10.01 -3.88 -7.63
N THR A 79 10.81 -3.91 -8.69
CA THR A 79 12.06 -4.68 -8.73
C THR A 79 13.04 -4.22 -7.65
N GLU A 80 13.34 -2.92 -7.60
CA GLU A 80 14.27 -2.38 -6.59
C GLU A 80 13.76 -2.61 -5.16
N PHE A 81 12.45 -2.43 -4.91
CA PHE A 81 11.86 -2.70 -3.60
C PHE A 81 11.99 -4.18 -3.20
N LEU A 82 11.82 -5.10 -4.15
CA LEU A 82 11.97 -6.53 -3.92
C LEU A 82 13.43 -6.94 -3.69
N ASP A 83 14.37 -6.31 -4.37
CA ASP A 83 15.81 -6.51 -4.15
C ASP A 83 16.22 -6.06 -2.75
N GLU A 84 15.79 -4.88 -2.31
CA GLU A 84 16.01 -4.41 -0.92
C GLU A 84 15.32 -5.31 0.11
N THR A 85 14.10 -5.77 -0.19
CA THR A 85 13.36 -6.70 0.68
C THR A 85 14.10 -8.03 0.84
N ARG A 86 14.72 -8.53 -0.23
CA ARG A 86 15.51 -9.76 -0.20
C ARG A 86 16.75 -9.64 0.69
N LEU A 87 17.36 -8.45 0.75
CA LEU A 87 18.51 -8.18 1.61
C LEU A 87 18.13 -8.03 3.09
N THR A 88 16.91 -7.54 3.38
CA THR A 88 16.54 -7.12 4.73
C THR A 88 15.51 -8.01 5.43
N LYS A 89 14.78 -8.88 4.70
CA LYS A 89 13.65 -9.66 5.23
C LYS A 89 13.80 -11.15 4.98
N LYS A 90 13.05 -11.93 5.77
CA LYS A 90 12.96 -13.39 5.63
C LYS A 90 12.34 -13.78 4.28
N PRO A 91 12.67 -14.97 3.73
CA PRO A 91 12.12 -15.45 2.45
C PRO A 91 10.59 -15.45 2.39
N LYS A 92 9.90 -15.78 3.49
CA LYS A 92 8.43 -15.74 3.58
C LYS A 92 7.88 -14.34 3.32
N THR A 93 8.52 -13.31 3.86
CA THR A 93 8.13 -11.91 3.66
C THR A 93 8.37 -11.47 2.23
N TYR A 94 9.52 -11.82 1.64
CA TYR A 94 9.80 -11.57 0.23
C TYR A 94 8.74 -12.21 -0.68
N ALA A 95 8.39 -13.47 -0.44
CA ALA A 95 7.36 -14.17 -1.22
C ALA A 95 5.99 -13.49 -1.12
N ALA A 96 5.62 -13.01 0.08
CA ALA A 96 4.37 -12.30 0.30
C ALA A 96 4.32 -10.95 -0.44
N TYR A 97 5.41 -10.17 -0.41
CA TYR A 97 5.52 -8.92 -1.17
C TYR A 97 5.51 -9.17 -2.68
N SER A 98 6.33 -10.11 -3.15
CA SER A 98 6.43 -10.46 -4.57
C SER A 98 5.07 -10.84 -5.15
N THR A 99 4.32 -11.70 -4.45
CA THR A 99 2.97 -12.10 -4.87
C THR A 99 2.00 -10.91 -4.90
N ALA A 100 2.00 -10.06 -3.86
CA ALA A 100 1.11 -8.91 -3.78
C ALA A 100 1.41 -7.89 -4.89
N LEU A 101 2.68 -7.58 -5.14
CA LEU A 101 3.11 -6.62 -6.15
C LEU A 101 2.88 -7.11 -7.57
N LYS A 102 3.06 -8.41 -7.82
CA LYS A 102 2.67 -9.02 -9.09
C LYS A 102 1.18 -8.83 -9.39
N TYR A 103 0.32 -9.14 -8.42
CA TYR A 103 -1.13 -8.92 -8.60
C TYR A 103 -1.49 -7.44 -8.74
N PHE A 104 -0.74 -6.55 -8.08
CA PHE A 104 -0.94 -5.12 -8.25
C PHE A 104 -0.64 -4.69 -9.69
N GLN A 105 0.48 -5.14 -10.27
CA GLN A 105 0.84 -4.88 -11.67
C GLN A 105 -0.17 -5.49 -12.65
N GLU A 106 -0.74 -6.67 -12.36
CA GLU A 106 -1.81 -7.25 -13.18
C GLU A 106 -3.11 -6.41 -13.12
N SER A 107 -3.41 -5.79 -11.98
CA SER A 107 -4.64 -5.02 -11.78
C SER A 107 -4.56 -3.55 -12.24
N CYS A 108 -3.36 -2.98 -12.28
CA CYS A 108 -3.12 -1.56 -12.51
C CYS A 108 -2.43 -1.35 -13.86
N PRO A 109 -3.10 -0.77 -14.87
CA PRO A 109 -2.51 -0.55 -16.19
C PRO A 109 -1.54 0.64 -16.21
N LYS A 110 -1.39 1.37 -15.10
CA LYS A 110 -0.57 2.58 -15.05
C LYS A 110 0.91 2.23 -14.94
N LEU A 111 1.71 2.84 -15.81
CA LEU A 111 3.15 2.59 -15.89
C LEU A 111 3.94 3.40 -14.87
N ASN A 112 3.44 4.56 -14.44
CA ASN A 112 4.16 5.48 -13.57
C ASN A 112 3.62 5.47 -12.14
N LEU A 113 4.52 5.57 -11.16
CA LEU A 113 4.15 5.66 -9.75
C LEU A 113 3.29 6.88 -9.42
N HIS A 114 3.58 8.04 -10.03
CA HIS A 114 2.87 9.29 -9.74
C HIS A 114 1.44 9.31 -10.27
N ASP A 115 1.13 8.46 -11.26
CA ASP A 115 -0.22 8.35 -11.81
C ASP A 115 -1.13 7.51 -10.90
N ILE A 116 -0.60 6.81 -9.90
CA ILE A 116 -1.40 5.94 -9.02
C ILE A 116 -2.36 6.77 -8.17
N GLU A 117 -3.65 6.52 -8.35
CA GLU A 117 -4.74 7.19 -7.64
C GLU A 117 -5.42 6.24 -6.65
N ARG A 118 -6.19 6.80 -5.71
CA ARG A 118 -7.04 6.04 -4.77
C ARG A 118 -7.91 4.99 -5.48
N LYS A 119 -8.43 5.34 -6.65
CA LYS A 119 -9.29 4.44 -7.44
C LYS A 119 -8.55 3.19 -7.91
N ASP A 120 -7.25 3.27 -8.20
CA ASP A 120 -6.48 2.11 -8.66
C ASP A 120 -6.23 1.11 -7.53
N VAL A 121 -5.94 1.63 -6.33
CA VAL A 121 -5.79 0.78 -5.13
C VAL A 121 -7.12 0.14 -4.71
N LEU A 122 -8.25 0.85 -4.88
CA LEU A 122 -9.59 0.26 -4.70
C LEU A 122 -9.89 -0.83 -5.74
N LYS A 123 -9.54 -0.60 -7.01
CA LYS A 123 -9.66 -1.62 -8.08
C LYS A 123 -8.79 -2.84 -7.81
N PHE A 124 -7.62 -2.66 -7.21
CA PHE A 124 -6.78 -3.78 -6.79
C PHE A 124 -7.51 -4.63 -5.73
N SER A 125 -8.14 -4.01 -4.73
CA SER A 125 -8.94 -4.75 -3.74
C SER A 125 -10.09 -5.53 -4.38
N SER A 126 -10.82 -4.93 -5.33
CA SER A 126 -11.87 -5.65 -6.07
C SER A 126 -11.29 -6.76 -6.94
N PHE A 127 -10.15 -6.54 -7.61
CA PHE A 127 -9.48 -7.57 -8.40
C PHE A 127 -9.09 -8.79 -7.56
N LEU A 128 -8.57 -8.59 -6.36
CA LEU A 128 -8.21 -9.69 -5.46
C LEU A 128 -9.43 -10.53 -5.06
N ARG A 129 -10.56 -9.88 -4.76
CA ARG A 129 -11.81 -10.55 -4.37
C ARG A 129 -12.51 -11.21 -5.56
N ASP A 130 -12.66 -10.48 -6.65
CA ASP A 130 -13.58 -10.84 -7.72
C ASP A 130 -12.90 -11.71 -8.78
N VAL A 131 -11.61 -11.47 -9.07
CA VAL A 131 -10.83 -12.20 -10.10
C VAL A 131 -9.96 -13.28 -9.46
N LYS A 132 -9.16 -12.94 -8.45
CA LYS A 132 -8.26 -13.89 -7.78
C LYS A 132 -8.94 -14.73 -6.69
N LYS A 133 -10.23 -14.47 -6.42
CA LYS A 133 -11.07 -15.18 -5.43
C LYS A 133 -10.36 -15.37 -4.08
N GLN A 134 -9.63 -14.36 -3.64
CA GLN A 134 -8.87 -14.42 -2.39
C GLN A 134 -9.80 -14.28 -1.17
N SER A 135 -9.48 -14.99 -0.08
CA SER A 135 -10.20 -14.84 1.19
C SER A 135 -10.07 -13.40 1.73
N PRO A 136 -11.04 -12.89 2.51
CA PRO A 136 -11.01 -11.54 3.05
C PRO A 136 -9.70 -11.18 3.78
N ARG A 137 -9.17 -12.10 4.61
CA ARG A 137 -7.87 -11.90 5.28
C ARG A 137 -6.71 -11.81 4.29
N SER A 138 -6.73 -12.65 3.25
CA SER A 138 -5.71 -12.61 2.19
C SER A 138 -5.77 -11.31 1.38
N VAL A 139 -6.97 -10.78 1.11
CA VAL A 139 -7.16 -9.49 0.47
C VAL A 139 -6.55 -8.39 1.32
N TYR A 140 -6.84 -8.37 2.62
CA TYR A 140 -6.27 -7.39 3.56
C TYR A 140 -4.74 -7.43 3.58
N ASN A 141 -4.14 -8.61 3.78
CA ASN A 141 -2.69 -8.74 3.88
C ASN A 141 -1.98 -8.28 2.59
N LYS A 142 -2.54 -8.60 1.41
CA LYS A 142 -1.97 -8.17 0.12
C LYS A 142 -2.16 -6.67 -0.12
N PHE A 143 -3.30 -6.13 0.30
CA PHE A 143 -3.56 -4.70 0.28
C PHE A 143 -2.56 -3.94 1.16
N GLU A 144 -2.31 -4.42 2.37
CA GLU A 144 -1.29 -3.87 3.29
C GLU A 144 0.12 -3.90 2.70
N ASN A 145 0.49 -5.01 2.05
CA ASN A 145 1.78 -5.11 1.36
C ASN A 145 1.94 -4.06 0.25
N VAL A 146 0.90 -3.83 -0.55
CA VAL A 146 0.90 -2.78 -1.59
C VAL A 146 0.98 -1.39 -0.96
N MET A 147 0.23 -1.13 0.11
CA MET A 147 0.31 0.16 0.82
C MET A 147 1.70 0.41 1.41
N THR A 148 2.36 -0.63 1.91
CA THR A 148 3.75 -0.55 2.40
C THR A 148 4.72 -0.20 1.28
N PHE A 149 4.58 -0.85 0.12
CA PHE A 149 5.34 -0.51 -1.07
C PHE A 149 5.12 0.94 -1.51
N LEU A 150 3.86 1.40 -1.65
CA LEU A 150 3.54 2.77 -2.05
C LEU A 150 4.15 3.79 -1.07
N LYS A 151 4.11 3.50 0.24
CA LYS A 151 4.74 4.33 1.27
C LYS A 151 6.27 4.39 1.11
N ALA A 152 6.91 3.28 0.75
CA ALA A 152 8.35 3.25 0.47
C ALA A 152 8.73 4.11 -0.75
N GLN A 153 7.81 4.23 -1.72
CA GLN A 153 7.96 5.11 -2.89
C GLN A 153 7.56 6.57 -2.63
N GLY A 154 7.32 6.98 -1.37
CA GLY A 154 6.91 8.35 -1.03
C GLY A 154 5.43 8.67 -1.30
N ILE A 155 4.61 7.66 -1.64
CA ILE A 155 3.17 7.81 -1.85
C ILE A 155 2.46 7.54 -0.52
N ARG A 156 1.99 8.61 0.12
CA ARG A 156 1.32 8.59 1.43
C ARG A 156 -0.06 9.23 1.34
N GLY A 157 -0.94 8.88 2.28
CA GLY A 157 -2.26 9.52 2.41
C GLY A 157 -3.27 9.18 1.30
N LEU A 158 -3.00 8.15 0.49
CA LEU A 158 -3.87 7.78 -0.64
C LEU A 158 -5.20 7.16 -0.21
N MET A 159 -5.19 6.41 0.90
CA MET A 159 -6.33 5.64 1.41
C MET A 159 -6.75 6.14 2.79
N GLY A 160 -8.05 6.32 2.99
CA GLY A 160 -8.64 6.61 4.29
C GLY A 160 -8.97 5.33 5.07
N LYS A 161 -9.30 5.45 6.37
CA LYS A 161 -9.62 4.32 7.25
C LYS A 161 -10.73 3.41 6.70
N ASN A 162 -11.74 3.98 6.06
CA ASN A 162 -12.88 3.23 5.52
C ASN A 162 -12.56 2.50 4.21
N ASP A 163 -11.41 2.78 3.60
CA ASP A 163 -11.03 2.17 2.32
C ASP A 163 -10.29 0.85 2.48
N TRP A 164 -9.86 0.54 3.71
CA TRP A 164 -9.16 -0.70 4.00
C TRP A 164 -10.13 -1.88 3.90
N PRO A 165 -9.72 -3.00 3.29
CA PRO A 165 -10.51 -4.23 3.30
C PRO A 165 -10.88 -4.61 4.73
N ARG A 166 -12.06 -5.18 4.92
CA ARG A 166 -12.50 -5.69 6.22
C ARG A 166 -12.50 -7.21 6.17
N PHE A 167 -12.03 -7.82 7.24
CA PHE A 167 -12.12 -9.25 7.46
C PHE A 167 -12.50 -9.46 8.93
N VAL A 168 -13.13 -10.61 9.18
CA VAL A 168 -13.33 -11.13 10.53
C VAL A 168 -12.21 -12.13 10.77
N GLU A 169 -11.56 -12.05 11.93
CA GLU A 169 -10.56 -13.05 12.31
C GLU A 169 -11.30 -14.35 12.63
N GLU A 170 -10.95 -15.42 11.92
CA GLU A 170 -11.47 -16.75 12.22
C GLU A 170 -10.83 -17.21 13.52
N GLU A 171 -11.66 -17.55 14.51
CA GLU A 171 -11.20 -18.12 15.76
C GLU A 171 -10.64 -19.51 15.47
N PRO A 172 -9.41 -19.84 15.94
CA PRO A 172 -8.86 -21.17 15.79
C PRO A 172 -9.79 -22.20 16.45
N GLU A 173 -10.16 -23.23 15.71
CA GLU A 173 -10.93 -24.35 16.24
C GLU A 173 -10.05 -25.15 17.20
N VAL A 174 -10.57 -25.36 18.41
CA VAL A 174 -9.90 -26.18 19.43
C VAL A 174 -10.38 -27.61 19.23
N TYR A 175 -9.44 -28.53 19.00
CA TYR A 175 -9.77 -29.94 18.89
C TYR A 175 -10.12 -30.52 20.26
N GLU A 176 -11.30 -31.12 20.36
CA GLU A 176 -11.74 -31.82 21.56
C GLU A 176 -11.03 -33.18 21.67
N ARG A 177 -11.07 -33.77 22.88
CA ARG A 177 -10.35 -35.03 23.16
C ARG A 177 -10.81 -36.16 22.24
N GLU A 178 -12.11 -36.25 21.99
CA GLU A 178 -12.72 -37.29 21.16
C GLU A 178 -12.28 -37.15 19.68
N GLU A 179 -12.08 -35.93 19.21
CA GLU A 179 -11.58 -35.65 17.85
C GLU A 179 -10.11 -36.02 17.72
N LEU A 180 -9.30 -35.72 18.75
CA LEU A 180 -7.90 -36.14 18.81
C LEU A 180 -7.76 -37.67 18.89
N GLU A 181 -8.62 -38.35 19.66
CA GLU A 181 -8.67 -39.82 19.71
C GLU A 181 -9.02 -40.41 18.34
N THR A 182 -9.96 -39.80 17.64
CA THR A 182 -10.33 -40.20 16.26
C THR A 182 -9.16 -40.02 15.29
N LEU A 183 -8.43 -38.91 15.39
CA LEU A 183 -7.22 -38.65 14.60
C LEU A 183 -6.12 -39.69 14.92
N PHE A 184 -5.83 -39.94 16.20
CA PHE A 184 -4.78 -40.88 16.60
C PHE A 184 -5.09 -42.34 16.28
N ALA A 185 -6.37 -42.70 16.11
CA ALA A 185 -6.78 -44.04 15.71
C ALA A 185 -6.41 -44.37 14.25
N VAL A 186 -6.28 -43.36 13.38
CA VAL A 186 -5.93 -43.54 11.96
C VAL A 186 -4.46 -43.24 11.64
N CYS A 187 -3.72 -42.65 12.58
CA CYS A 187 -2.30 -42.33 12.41
C CYS A 187 -1.39 -43.57 12.47
N ASP A 188 -0.31 -43.53 11.70
CA ASP A 188 0.82 -44.45 11.90
C ASP A 188 1.68 -44.05 13.13
N GLU A 189 2.62 -44.91 13.53
CA GLU A 189 3.47 -44.67 14.70
C GLU A 189 4.28 -43.36 14.62
N LYS A 190 4.66 -42.94 13.40
CA LYS A 190 5.47 -41.75 13.19
C LYS A 190 4.59 -40.51 13.28
N GLU A 191 3.47 -40.50 12.57
CA GLU A 191 2.47 -39.43 12.58
C GLU A 191 1.97 -39.18 14.00
N ARG A 192 1.63 -40.26 14.73
CA ARG A 192 1.18 -40.16 16.12
C ARG A 192 2.22 -39.48 17.01
N ARG A 193 3.50 -39.87 16.92
CA ARG A 193 4.58 -39.22 17.69
C ARG A 193 4.71 -37.73 17.36
N TRP A 194 4.55 -37.34 16.10
CA TRP A 194 4.61 -35.93 15.70
C TRP A 194 3.46 -35.13 16.30
N TYR A 195 2.24 -35.65 16.20
CA TYR A 195 1.07 -34.96 16.72
C TYR A 195 1.06 -34.89 18.25
N GLU A 196 1.45 -35.97 18.95
CA GLU A 196 1.62 -35.95 20.41
C GLU A 196 2.71 -34.95 20.84
N PHE A 197 3.82 -34.88 20.10
CA PHE A 197 4.86 -33.88 20.37
C PHE A 197 4.31 -32.46 20.23
N PHE A 198 3.64 -32.13 19.12
CA PHE A 198 3.04 -30.80 18.93
C PHE A 198 1.99 -30.45 19.98
N LEU A 199 1.14 -31.40 20.38
CA LEU A 199 0.11 -31.19 21.40
C LEU A 199 0.73 -30.84 22.77
N MET A 200 1.88 -31.42 23.09
CA MET A 200 2.55 -31.24 24.39
C MET A 200 3.50 -30.02 24.41
N THR A 201 4.02 -29.58 23.27
CA THR A 201 5.01 -28.48 23.22
C THR A 201 4.44 -27.14 22.77
N GLY A 202 3.29 -27.12 22.08
CA GLY A 202 2.74 -25.92 21.44
C GLY A 202 3.43 -25.55 20.14
#